data_AF-A0A0F9EX11-F1
#
_entry.id   AF-A0A0F9EX11-F1
#
_cell.length_a   1.000
_cell.length_b   1.000
_cell.length_c   1.000
_cell.angle_alpha   90.00
_cell.angle_beta   90.00
_cell.angle_gamma   90.00
#
_symmetry.space_group_name_H-M   'P 1'
#
loop_
_entity.id
_entity.type
_entity.pdbx_description
1 polymer ?
#
loop_
_entity_poly.entity_id
_entity_poly.type
_entity_poly.pdbx_seq_one_letter_code
_entity_poly.pdbx_strand_id
1 'polypeptide(L)'
;MKNITKNSIALKYRNALVLNESALVPTPASLTLAMEMLRLGFIASGELVDGISALTNEQVAAVRSELIENLRAMKGADVEYTPMYPNFPEQVAEASDIELFLNAITHYWTRGEWSPEYEVLPREYAEETTKLIEIGVINTEEFRNIIGELMSSNESLSEGDKETIVWFMDNDWPDKLVMFSDFKENTCFVAGELLKRGKDISGVAQTVTDVLRVAVALNDGDVSLAADTKFKSLPRKTRRILTNAIEQVILNGSGSHLEDINRHRGKWVTLFHNLHVGEYSELVYAVAKKIRNNEKIETFNGRVQSYIDTGDIAALLDALKTRPGEFARRLDLLLRKFENKQSIICRIFKGCVDKINTRALLQLYGHTKTRFADTEKRVAFPKGNTQRALLLPGQEALNHATLSKVQASIRTELIDRFGKLDSLGKVWVDPILKECPVPTQQRSASEGLFQVARGTRLSIDDETTLRFFIYWKGRDIDLSATFYDENFENLGYISYTELRSAKYKAYHSGDIVNGSRGASEFIDVSIDDAVTAG
;
A
#
# COMPACT_ATOMS: atom_id res chain seq x y z
N MET A 1 9.53 -15.03 -13.15
CA MET A 1 8.21 -14.37 -13.16
C MET A 1 7.19 -15.48 -13.05
N LYS A 2 6.36 -15.50 -12.00
CA LYS A 2 5.20 -16.41 -11.95
C LYS A 2 4.35 -16.10 -13.19
N ASN A 3 3.94 -17.10 -13.95
CA ASN A 3 3.05 -16.87 -15.09
C ASN A 3 1.70 -16.45 -14.53
N ILE A 4 1.29 -15.20 -14.80
CA ILE A 4 -0.04 -14.73 -14.44
C ILE A 4 -1.03 -15.36 -15.40
N THR A 5 -2.07 -15.96 -14.85
CA THR A 5 -3.11 -16.67 -15.58
C THR A 5 -4.49 -16.13 -15.22
N LYS A 6 -5.48 -16.53 -16.00
CA LYS A 6 -6.88 -16.21 -15.73
C LYS A 6 -7.31 -16.66 -14.33
N ASN A 7 -6.92 -17.87 -13.93
CA ASN A 7 -7.27 -18.43 -12.62
C ASN A 7 -6.47 -17.80 -11.48
N SER A 8 -5.20 -17.46 -11.66
CA SER A 8 -4.43 -16.77 -10.60
C SER A 8 -5.02 -15.39 -10.30
N ILE A 9 -5.49 -14.67 -11.33
CA ILE A 9 -6.21 -13.40 -11.17
C ILE A 9 -7.54 -13.63 -10.44
N ALA A 10 -8.35 -14.60 -10.87
CA ALA A 10 -9.63 -14.90 -10.22
C ALA A 10 -9.46 -15.27 -8.74
N LEU A 11 -8.44 -16.06 -8.40
CA LEU A 11 -8.08 -16.39 -7.03
C LEU A 11 -7.73 -15.14 -6.23
N LYS A 12 -6.86 -14.26 -6.77
CA LYS A 12 -6.43 -13.03 -6.09
C LYS A 12 -7.60 -12.10 -5.72
N TYR A 13 -8.57 -11.92 -6.61
CA TYR A 13 -9.62 -10.90 -6.43
C TYR A 13 -10.96 -11.44 -5.93
N ARG A 14 -11.20 -12.74 -6.03
CA ARG A 14 -12.50 -13.36 -5.73
C ARG A 14 -12.40 -14.64 -4.91
N ASN A 15 -11.20 -15.14 -4.60
CA ASN A 15 -11.01 -16.49 -4.06
C ASN A 15 -11.79 -17.51 -4.91
N ALA A 16 -11.65 -17.48 -6.23
CA ALA A 16 -12.45 -18.32 -7.12
C ALA A 16 -11.68 -18.75 -8.38
N LEU A 17 -12.20 -19.78 -9.05
CA LEU A 17 -11.76 -20.17 -10.40
C LEU A 17 -12.76 -19.74 -11.47
N VAL A 18 -12.28 -19.56 -12.71
CA VAL A 18 -13.18 -19.29 -13.83
C VAL A 18 -13.57 -20.59 -14.52
N LEU A 19 -14.78 -21.07 -14.24
CA LEU A 19 -15.36 -22.27 -14.86
C LEU A 19 -16.72 -21.92 -15.46
N ASN A 20 -17.06 -22.50 -16.62
CA ASN A 20 -18.30 -22.20 -17.34
C ASN A 20 -19.30 -23.38 -17.32
N GLU A 21 -18.87 -24.56 -16.91
CA GLU A 21 -19.66 -25.80 -16.94
C GLU A 21 -19.72 -26.39 -15.53
N SER A 22 -20.83 -27.07 -15.20
CA SER A 22 -21.01 -27.79 -13.95
C SER A 22 -21.62 -29.17 -14.20
N ALA A 23 -21.20 -30.14 -13.41
CA ALA A 23 -21.78 -31.47 -13.38
C ALA A 23 -22.48 -31.69 -12.03
N LEU A 24 -23.60 -32.40 -12.05
CA LEU A 24 -24.45 -32.61 -10.86
C LEU A 24 -23.90 -33.67 -9.87
N VAL A 25 -22.81 -34.36 -10.21
CA VAL A 25 -22.27 -35.46 -9.39
C VAL A 25 -20.76 -35.29 -9.21
N PRO A 26 -20.25 -35.25 -7.97
CA PRO A 26 -18.83 -35.21 -7.68
C PRO A 26 -18.07 -36.41 -8.25
N THR A 27 -16.95 -36.13 -8.93
CA THR A 27 -16.01 -37.17 -9.36
C THR A 27 -14.97 -37.46 -8.28
N PRO A 28 -14.33 -38.65 -8.25
CA PRO A 28 -13.21 -38.91 -7.35
C PRO A 28 -12.05 -37.90 -7.50
N ALA A 29 -11.84 -37.38 -8.71
CA ALA A 29 -10.81 -36.40 -8.98
C ALA A 29 -11.11 -35.04 -8.34
N SER A 30 -12.37 -34.56 -8.41
CA SER A 30 -12.77 -33.30 -7.75
C SER A 30 -12.71 -33.41 -6.23
N LEU A 31 -13.10 -34.54 -5.65
CA LEU A 31 -12.99 -34.79 -4.21
C LEU A 31 -11.53 -34.86 -3.74
N THR A 32 -10.65 -35.48 -4.54
CA THR A 32 -9.21 -35.54 -4.24
C THR A 32 -8.60 -34.14 -4.22
N LEU A 33 -8.94 -33.30 -5.20
CA LEU A 33 -8.49 -31.91 -5.24
C LEU A 33 -9.01 -31.10 -4.03
N ALA A 34 -10.28 -31.26 -3.66
CA ALA A 34 -10.85 -30.61 -2.48
C ALA A 34 -10.11 -31.03 -1.18
N MET A 35 -9.74 -32.30 -1.03
CA MET A 35 -8.95 -32.78 0.10
C MET A 35 -7.54 -32.17 0.14
N GLU A 36 -6.90 -31.99 -1.03
CA GLU A 36 -5.60 -31.31 -1.10
C GLU A 36 -5.71 -29.83 -0.70
N MET A 37 -6.78 -29.14 -1.10
CA MET A 37 -7.07 -27.77 -0.69
C MET A 37 -7.27 -27.65 0.82
N LEU A 38 -8.00 -28.60 1.44
CA LEU A 38 -8.23 -28.62 2.88
C LEU A 38 -6.92 -28.68 3.67
N ARG A 39 -5.94 -29.47 3.19
CA ARG A 39 -4.60 -29.54 3.80
C ARG A 39 -3.83 -28.23 3.77
N LEU A 40 -4.20 -27.30 2.88
CA LEU A 40 -3.61 -25.97 2.77
C LEU A 40 -4.44 -24.89 3.50
N GLY A 41 -5.51 -25.28 4.20
CA GLY A 41 -6.41 -24.37 4.90
C GLY A 41 -7.48 -23.73 4.00
N PHE A 42 -7.81 -24.34 2.87
CA PHE A 42 -8.84 -23.88 1.93
C PHE A 42 -9.95 -24.91 1.78
N ILE A 43 -11.19 -24.45 1.60
CA ILE A 43 -12.34 -25.33 1.34
C ILE A 43 -12.92 -25.04 -0.05
N ALA A 44 -13.20 -26.08 -0.84
CA ALA A 44 -13.88 -25.90 -2.12
C ALA A 44 -15.38 -25.70 -1.89
N SER A 45 -15.98 -24.68 -2.52
CA SER A 45 -17.44 -24.55 -2.54
C SER A 45 -18.09 -25.72 -3.28
N GLY A 46 -19.37 -25.97 -3.05
CA GLY A 46 -20.12 -27.01 -3.77
C GLY A 46 -20.07 -26.78 -5.29
N GLU A 47 -20.24 -25.53 -5.73
CA GLU A 47 -20.16 -25.14 -7.14
C GLU A 47 -18.78 -25.41 -7.76
N LEU A 48 -17.71 -25.26 -6.98
CA LEU A 48 -16.36 -25.58 -7.44
C LEU A 48 -16.17 -27.08 -7.61
N VAL A 49 -16.67 -27.89 -6.67
CA VAL A 49 -16.63 -29.35 -6.78
C VAL A 49 -17.40 -29.82 -8.02
N ASP A 50 -18.59 -29.27 -8.24
CA ASP A 50 -19.43 -29.57 -9.39
C ASP A 50 -18.78 -29.11 -10.71
N GLY A 51 -18.16 -27.93 -10.71
CA GLY A 51 -17.43 -27.39 -11.85
C GLY A 51 -16.21 -28.23 -12.25
N ILE A 52 -15.41 -28.66 -11.28
CA ILE A 52 -14.27 -29.56 -11.54
C ILE A 52 -14.77 -30.93 -12.03
N SER A 53 -15.93 -31.37 -11.57
CA SER A 53 -16.51 -32.66 -11.96
C SER A 53 -16.99 -32.71 -13.41
N ALA A 54 -17.21 -31.55 -14.04
CA ALA A 54 -17.52 -31.45 -15.47
C ALA A 54 -16.28 -31.59 -16.38
N LEU A 55 -15.06 -31.47 -15.82
CA LEU A 55 -13.83 -31.47 -16.58
C LEU A 55 -13.33 -32.88 -16.90
N THR A 56 -12.58 -33.01 -18.01
CA THR A 56 -11.83 -34.22 -18.31
C THR A 56 -10.65 -34.39 -17.34
N ASN A 57 -10.15 -35.62 -17.17
CA ASN A 57 -9.02 -35.90 -16.29
C ASN A 57 -7.77 -35.06 -16.61
N GLU A 58 -7.51 -34.79 -17.88
CA GLU A 58 -6.39 -33.94 -18.32
C GLU A 58 -6.57 -32.48 -17.89
N GLN A 59 -7.79 -31.96 -18.02
CA GLN A 59 -8.14 -30.60 -17.56
C GLN A 59 -8.08 -30.50 -16.03
N VAL A 60 -8.57 -31.51 -15.30
CA VAL A 60 -8.46 -31.55 -13.83
C VAL A 60 -7.00 -31.54 -13.40
N ALA A 61 -6.12 -32.30 -14.06
CA ALA A 61 -4.70 -32.31 -13.74
C ALA A 61 -4.04 -30.94 -13.95
N ALA A 62 -4.39 -30.23 -15.03
CA ALA A 62 -3.90 -28.87 -15.30
C ALA A 62 -4.40 -27.87 -14.25
N VAL A 63 -5.70 -27.86 -13.97
CA VAL A 63 -6.32 -27.00 -12.94
C VAL A 63 -5.73 -27.27 -11.58
N ARG A 64 -5.56 -28.54 -11.19
CA ARG A 64 -4.93 -28.95 -9.93
C ARG A 64 -3.52 -28.39 -9.81
N SER A 65 -2.69 -28.58 -10.83
CA SER A 65 -1.28 -28.14 -10.80
C SER A 65 -1.21 -26.63 -10.55
N GLU A 66 -2.00 -25.86 -11.30
CA GLU A 66 -2.06 -24.41 -11.20
C GLU A 66 -2.64 -23.94 -9.85
N LEU A 67 -3.80 -24.48 -9.45
CA LEU A 67 -4.49 -24.08 -8.23
C LEU A 67 -3.63 -24.34 -7.00
N ILE A 68 -3.10 -25.56 -6.85
CA ILE A 68 -2.33 -25.94 -5.67
C ILE A 68 -1.04 -25.12 -5.55
N GLU A 69 -0.38 -24.79 -6.67
CA GLU A 69 0.77 -23.89 -6.67
C GLU A 69 0.40 -22.48 -6.17
N ASN A 70 -0.71 -21.92 -6.63
CA ASN A 70 -1.20 -20.62 -6.18
C ASN A 70 -1.62 -20.63 -4.71
N LEU A 71 -2.35 -21.65 -4.25
CA LEU A 71 -2.79 -21.76 -2.85
C LEU A 71 -1.60 -21.92 -1.89
N ARG A 72 -0.57 -22.68 -2.29
CA ARG A 72 0.69 -22.77 -1.51
C ARG A 72 1.35 -21.42 -1.40
N ALA A 73 1.49 -20.70 -2.51
CA ALA A 73 2.08 -19.36 -2.52
C ALA A 73 1.32 -18.37 -1.63
N MET A 74 -0.01 -18.41 -1.62
CA MET A 74 -0.83 -17.53 -0.77
C MET A 74 -0.56 -17.74 0.73
N LYS A 75 -0.23 -18.96 1.15
CA LYS A 75 0.08 -19.32 2.55
C LYS A 75 1.59 -19.35 2.83
N GLY A 76 2.44 -19.03 1.86
CA GLY A 76 3.90 -19.19 1.97
C GLY A 76 4.36 -20.65 2.11
N ALA A 77 3.52 -21.62 1.73
CA ALA A 77 3.85 -23.04 1.71
C ALA A 77 4.55 -23.48 0.40
N ASP A 78 4.92 -22.51 -0.45
CA ASP A 78 5.75 -22.71 -1.65
C ASP A 78 7.26 -22.65 -1.35
N VAL A 79 7.64 -22.41 -0.09
CA VAL A 79 9.03 -22.46 0.39
C VAL A 79 9.16 -23.40 1.58
N GLU A 80 10.36 -23.96 1.71
CA GLU A 80 10.75 -24.73 2.88
C GLU A 80 11.41 -23.80 3.90
N TYR A 81 10.93 -23.85 5.14
CA TYR A 81 11.48 -23.05 6.24
C TYR A 81 12.44 -23.90 7.05
N THR A 82 13.68 -23.43 7.18
CA THR A 82 14.74 -24.16 7.88
C THR A 82 15.33 -23.25 8.94
N PRO A 83 14.80 -23.27 10.18
CA PRO A 83 15.43 -22.58 11.30
C PRO A 83 16.78 -23.21 11.64
N MET A 84 17.66 -22.46 12.32
CA MET A 84 18.96 -22.98 12.80
C MET A 84 18.77 -24.18 13.75
N TYR A 85 17.70 -24.15 14.53
CA TYR A 85 17.30 -25.22 15.45
C TYR A 85 16.01 -25.88 14.94
N PRO A 86 16.06 -27.08 14.33
CA PRO A 86 14.91 -27.68 13.66
C PRO A 86 13.75 -28.06 14.59
N ASN A 87 14.02 -28.26 15.89
CA ASN A 87 13.01 -28.59 16.90
C ASN A 87 12.68 -27.37 17.78
N PHE A 88 12.65 -26.17 17.16
CA PHE A 88 12.23 -24.93 17.80
C PHE A 88 10.72 -24.95 18.15
N PRO A 89 10.30 -24.41 19.31
CA PRO A 89 11.08 -23.63 20.28
C PRO A 89 11.78 -24.44 21.39
N GLU A 90 11.35 -25.67 21.66
CA GLU A 90 11.80 -26.46 22.81
C GLU A 90 13.32 -26.67 22.80
N GLN A 91 13.90 -26.89 21.62
CA GLN A 91 15.34 -27.06 21.47
C GLN A 91 16.14 -25.86 21.98
N VAL A 92 15.68 -24.63 21.71
CA VAL A 92 16.36 -23.42 22.20
C VAL A 92 16.11 -23.22 23.69
N ALA A 93 14.91 -23.59 24.16
CA ALA A 93 14.57 -23.52 25.57
C ALA A 93 15.48 -24.43 26.43
N GLU A 94 15.77 -25.64 25.95
CA GLU A 94 16.52 -26.66 26.68
C GLU A 94 18.03 -26.59 26.48
N ALA A 95 18.50 -26.00 25.37
CA ALA A 95 19.93 -25.89 25.06
C ALA A 95 20.71 -25.14 26.16
N SER A 96 21.99 -25.49 26.31
CA SER A 96 22.89 -24.77 27.21
C SER A 96 23.34 -23.43 26.60
N ASP A 97 23.63 -22.43 27.43
CA ASP A 97 24.12 -21.12 26.93
C ASP A 97 25.41 -21.26 26.10
N ILE A 98 26.29 -22.18 26.51
CA ILE A 98 27.56 -22.43 25.82
C ILE A 98 27.33 -23.02 24.42
N GLU A 99 26.35 -23.92 24.28
CA GLU A 99 25.98 -24.49 22.98
C GLU A 99 25.43 -23.41 22.05
N LEU A 100 24.45 -22.64 22.51
CA LEU A 100 23.85 -21.56 21.74
C LEU A 100 24.91 -20.53 21.30
N PHE A 101 25.81 -20.15 22.22
CA PHE A 101 26.90 -19.23 21.97
C PHE A 101 27.89 -19.76 20.93
N LEU A 102 28.36 -21.01 21.08
CA LEU A 102 29.31 -21.62 20.15
C LEU A 102 28.70 -21.80 18.75
N ASN A 103 27.43 -22.18 18.67
CA ASN A 103 26.70 -22.27 17.41
C ASN A 103 26.65 -20.92 16.70
N ALA A 104 26.16 -19.88 17.38
CA ALA A 104 26.07 -18.55 16.81
C ALA A 104 27.44 -18.07 16.32
N ILE A 105 28.45 -18.12 17.18
CA ILE A 105 29.79 -17.65 16.85
C ILE A 105 30.42 -18.41 15.68
N THR A 106 30.22 -19.73 15.60
CA THR A 106 30.74 -20.54 14.48
C THR A 106 30.01 -20.20 13.18
N HIS A 107 28.69 -20.01 13.23
CA HIS A 107 27.89 -19.56 12.10
C HIS A 107 28.41 -18.20 11.58
N TYR A 108 28.61 -17.24 12.47
CA TYR A 108 29.17 -15.93 12.12
C TYR A 108 30.60 -16.02 11.57
N TRP A 109 31.48 -16.82 12.18
CA TRP A 109 32.88 -16.96 11.72
C TRP A 109 32.98 -17.51 10.30
N THR A 110 32.04 -18.38 9.94
CA THR A 110 31.94 -18.99 8.61
C THR A 110 31.07 -18.17 7.65
N ARG A 111 30.63 -16.97 8.04
CA ARG A 111 29.74 -16.11 7.24
C ARG A 111 28.45 -16.82 6.83
N GLY A 112 27.92 -17.64 7.73
CA GLY A 112 26.71 -18.42 7.53
C GLY A 112 26.84 -19.60 6.58
N GLU A 113 28.06 -20.09 6.30
CA GLU A 113 28.27 -21.33 5.56
C GLU A 113 28.07 -22.58 6.43
N TRP A 114 28.35 -22.48 7.74
CA TRP A 114 28.15 -23.56 8.69
C TRP A 114 26.88 -23.33 9.52
N SER A 115 26.13 -24.40 9.77
CA SER A 115 25.03 -24.45 10.74
C SER A 115 25.13 -25.74 11.54
N PRO A 116 24.65 -25.77 12.79
CA PRO A 116 24.64 -26.99 13.57
C PRO A 116 23.70 -28.04 12.95
N GLU A 117 24.10 -29.30 12.98
CA GLU A 117 23.30 -30.42 12.48
C GLU A 117 22.62 -31.12 13.67
N TYR A 118 21.29 -31.19 13.62
CA TYR A 118 20.47 -31.84 14.64
C TYR A 118 19.52 -32.84 14.01
N GLU A 119 19.15 -33.87 14.77
CA GLU A 119 18.06 -34.77 14.39
C GLU A 119 16.73 -34.02 14.43
N VAL A 120 15.93 -34.15 13.38
CA VAL A 120 14.58 -33.57 13.30
C VAL A 120 13.59 -34.53 13.94
N LEU A 121 12.98 -34.12 15.03
CA LEU A 121 12.00 -34.92 15.74
C LEU A 121 10.66 -34.94 14.99
N PRO A 122 9.90 -36.04 15.06
CA PRO A 122 8.56 -36.08 14.51
C PRO A 122 7.66 -35.09 15.26
N ARG A 123 6.90 -34.30 14.51
CA ARG A 123 5.93 -33.36 15.09
C ARG A 123 4.74 -34.13 15.67
N GLU A 124 4.35 -33.79 16.88
CA GLU A 124 3.12 -34.31 17.47
C GLU A 124 1.89 -33.85 16.68
N TYR A 125 0.82 -34.64 16.75
CA TYR A 125 -0.45 -34.25 16.18
C TYR A 125 -1.07 -33.14 17.04
N ALA A 126 -1.28 -31.96 16.43
CA ALA A 126 -2.02 -30.87 17.03
C ALA A 126 -3.37 -30.69 16.29
N GLU A 127 -4.47 -30.62 17.04
CA GLU A 127 -5.76 -30.26 16.49
C GLU A 127 -5.83 -28.73 16.39
N GLU A 128 -5.50 -28.20 15.21
CA GLU A 128 -5.57 -26.77 14.94
C GLU A 128 -6.91 -26.42 14.30
N THR A 129 -7.75 -25.63 14.98
CA THR A 129 -8.96 -25.05 14.40
C THR A 129 -8.58 -23.91 13.46
N THR A 130 -8.22 -24.26 12.22
CA THR A 130 -7.94 -23.26 11.19
C THR A 130 -9.25 -22.78 10.57
N LYS A 131 -9.47 -21.46 10.57
CA LYS A 131 -10.55 -20.87 9.77
C LYS A 131 -10.24 -21.06 8.28
N LEU A 132 -11.00 -21.95 7.64
CA LEU A 132 -10.84 -22.27 6.23
C LEU A 132 -11.27 -21.08 5.35
N ILE A 133 -10.51 -20.86 4.27
CA ILE A 133 -10.87 -19.89 3.23
C ILE A 133 -11.60 -20.64 2.13
N GLU A 134 -12.86 -20.27 1.87
CA GLU A 134 -13.63 -20.88 0.79
C GLU A 134 -13.14 -20.39 -0.58
N ILE A 135 -12.94 -21.33 -1.51
CA ILE A 135 -12.65 -21.08 -2.92
C ILE A 135 -13.90 -21.43 -3.74
N GLY A 136 -14.41 -20.45 -4.47
CA GLY A 136 -15.63 -20.57 -5.28
C GLY A 136 -15.38 -20.69 -6.79
N VAL A 137 -16.44 -20.42 -7.56
CA VAL A 137 -16.43 -20.30 -9.01
C VAL A 137 -17.00 -18.96 -9.42
N ILE A 138 -16.43 -18.35 -10.45
CA ILE A 138 -16.99 -17.19 -11.13
C ILE A 138 -17.10 -17.45 -12.62
N ASN A 139 -18.03 -16.78 -13.28
CA ASN A 139 -18.17 -16.84 -14.73
C ASN A 139 -17.25 -15.83 -15.45
N THR A 140 -17.23 -15.87 -16.77
CA THR A 140 -16.37 -14.98 -17.57
C THR A 140 -16.77 -13.50 -17.51
N GLU A 141 -18.05 -13.17 -17.30
CA GLU A 141 -18.51 -11.79 -17.15
C GLU A 141 -18.09 -11.21 -15.80
N GLU A 142 -18.26 -11.97 -14.72
CA GLU A 142 -17.79 -11.61 -13.38
C GLU A 142 -16.27 -11.44 -13.34
N PHE A 143 -15.53 -12.32 -14.02
CA PHE A 143 -14.09 -12.18 -14.19
C PHE A 143 -13.73 -10.86 -14.90
N ARG A 144 -14.47 -10.49 -15.95
CA ARG A 144 -14.26 -9.22 -16.66
C ARG A 144 -14.59 -8.01 -15.79
N ASN A 145 -15.45 -8.10 -14.78
CA ASN A 145 -15.73 -6.98 -13.90
C ASN A 145 -14.52 -6.56 -13.06
N ILE A 146 -13.56 -7.47 -12.82
CA ILE A 146 -12.31 -7.19 -12.09
C ILE A 146 -11.55 -6.01 -12.72
N ILE A 147 -11.43 -5.97 -14.05
CA ILE A 147 -10.70 -4.86 -14.71
C ILE A 147 -11.43 -3.52 -14.51
N GLY A 148 -12.76 -3.51 -14.51
CA GLY A 148 -13.55 -2.30 -14.23
C GLY A 148 -13.32 -1.77 -12.82
N GLU A 149 -13.28 -2.66 -11.83
CA GLU A 149 -12.99 -2.31 -10.44
C GLU A 149 -11.57 -1.76 -10.27
N LEU A 150 -10.56 -2.42 -10.83
CA LEU A 150 -9.18 -1.93 -10.81
C LEU A 150 -9.07 -0.55 -11.47
N MET A 151 -9.72 -0.35 -12.60
CA MET A 151 -9.70 0.90 -13.36
C MET A 151 -10.47 2.04 -12.69
N SER A 152 -11.44 1.74 -11.82
CA SER A 152 -12.19 2.70 -11.02
C SER A 152 -11.59 2.99 -9.65
N SER A 153 -10.51 2.30 -9.28
CA SER A 153 -9.82 2.49 -7.99
C SER A 153 -9.37 3.94 -7.79
N ASN A 154 -9.76 4.51 -6.64
CA ASN A 154 -9.36 5.83 -6.18
C ASN A 154 -8.05 5.82 -5.38
N GLU A 155 -7.35 4.68 -5.39
CA GLU A 155 -6.10 4.46 -4.69
C GLU A 155 -4.99 4.00 -5.64
N SER A 156 -3.75 4.01 -5.17
CA SER A 156 -2.63 3.55 -5.99
C SER A 156 -2.74 2.06 -6.24
N LEU A 157 -2.60 1.64 -7.50
CA LEU A 157 -2.49 0.23 -7.84
C LEU A 157 -1.19 -0.37 -7.28
N SER A 158 -1.30 -1.59 -6.74
CA SER A 158 -0.13 -2.41 -6.39
C SER A 158 0.59 -2.91 -7.66
N GLU A 159 1.81 -3.42 -7.53
CA GLU A 159 2.51 -4.02 -8.68
C GLU A 159 1.73 -5.21 -9.25
N GLY A 160 1.18 -6.09 -8.41
CA GLY A 160 0.35 -7.19 -8.89
C GLY A 160 -0.96 -6.75 -9.57
N ASP A 161 -1.54 -5.59 -9.20
CA ASP A 161 -2.68 -5.03 -9.93
C ASP A 161 -2.27 -4.50 -11.29
N LYS A 162 -1.10 -3.86 -11.39
CA LYS A 162 -0.55 -3.40 -12.68
C LYS A 162 -0.29 -4.55 -13.62
N GLU A 163 0.29 -5.64 -13.12
CA GLU A 163 0.52 -6.86 -13.89
C GLU A 163 -0.81 -7.49 -14.36
N THR A 164 -1.83 -7.49 -13.49
CA THR A 164 -3.20 -7.93 -13.86
C THR A 164 -3.79 -7.08 -14.99
N ILE A 165 -3.66 -5.75 -14.92
CA ILE A 165 -4.12 -4.85 -15.99
C ILE A 165 -3.41 -5.17 -17.31
N VAL A 166 -2.08 -5.34 -17.27
CA VAL A 166 -1.30 -5.71 -18.47
C VAL A 166 -1.77 -7.05 -19.04
N TRP A 167 -2.05 -8.03 -18.17
CA TRP A 167 -2.62 -9.31 -18.60
C TRP A 167 -3.96 -9.12 -19.33
N PHE A 168 -4.87 -8.30 -18.80
CA PHE A 168 -6.12 -7.98 -19.49
C PHE A 168 -5.87 -7.28 -20.84
N MET A 169 -4.92 -6.33 -20.90
CA MET A 169 -4.57 -5.64 -22.15
C MET A 169 -4.12 -6.58 -23.26
N ASP A 170 -3.41 -7.65 -22.90
CA ASP A 170 -2.84 -8.59 -23.86
C ASP A 170 -3.75 -9.77 -24.20
N ASN A 171 -4.80 -10.03 -23.38
CA ASN A 171 -5.65 -11.22 -23.53
C ASN A 171 -7.14 -10.92 -23.73
N ASP A 172 -7.75 -10.07 -22.89
CA ASP A 172 -9.20 -9.86 -22.83
C ASP A 172 -9.54 -8.40 -22.54
N TRP A 173 -8.97 -7.47 -23.31
CA TRP A 173 -9.14 -6.04 -23.09
C TRP A 173 -10.51 -5.56 -23.58
N PRO A 174 -11.33 -4.93 -22.74
CA PRO A 174 -12.62 -4.40 -23.16
C PRO A 174 -12.47 -3.16 -24.05
N ASP A 175 -12.95 -3.22 -25.29
CA ASP A 175 -12.88 -2.13 -26.29
C ASP A 175 -13.51 -0.80 -25.81
N LYS A 176 -14.51 -0.88 -24.92
CA LYS A 176 -15.29 0.27 -24.44
C LYS A 176 -14.83 0.80 -23.08
N LEU A 177 -13.78 0.25 -22.48
CA LEU A 177 -13.33 0.68 -21.17
C LEU A 177 -12.52 1.99 -21.30
N VAL A 178 -13.23 3.11 -21.38
CA VAL A 178 -12.67 4.46 -21.26
C VAL A 178 -13.25 5.10 -20.00
N MET A 179 -13.07 4.41 -18.87
CA MET A 179 -13.34 4.96 -17.56
C MET A 179 -12.02 4.85 -16.79
N PHE A 180 -11.20 5.88 -16.92
CA PHE A 180 -10.05 6.04 -16.05
C PHE A 180 -10.53 6.59 -14.72
N SER A 181 -10.03 6.07 -13.60
CA SER A 181 -10.32 6.67 -12.31
C SER A 181 -9.84 8.13 -12.26
N ASP A 182 -10.38 8.88 -11.30
CA ASP A 182 -9.85 10.21 -10.98
C ASP A 182 -8.42 10.13 -10.41
N PHE A 183 -7.93 8.93 -10.07
CA PHE A 183 -6.59 8.71 -9.54
C PHE A 183 -5.53 8.75 -10.64
N LYS A 184 -4.97 9.95 -10.85
CA LYS A 184 -4.05 10.26 -11.96
C LYS A 184 -2.85 9.32 -12.12
N GLU A 185 -2.35 8.71 -11.05
CA GLU A 185 -1.24 7.76 -11.19
C GLU A 185 -1.66 6.50 -11.94
N ASN A 186 -2.82 5.92 -11.62
CA ASN A 186 -3.35 4.74 -12.30
C ASN A 186 -3.66 5.08 -13.75
N THR A 187 -4.34 6.21 -13.96
CA THR A 187 -4.71 6.73 -15.27
C THR A 187 -3.50 6.92 -16.18
N CYS A 188 -2.41 7.49 -15.65
CA CYS A 188 -1.19 7.69 -16.42
C CYS A 188 -0.39 6.39 -16.65
N PHE A 189 -0.44 5.44 -15.72
CA PHE A 189 0.14 4.10 -15.93
C PHE A 189 -0.52 3.40 -17.12
N VAL A 190 -1.86 3.32 -17.10
CA VAL A 190 -2.66 2.69 -18.17
C VAL A 190 -2.44 3.42 -19.50
N ALA A 191 -2.40 4.75 -19.51
CA ALA A 191 -2.08 5.52 -20.70
C ALA A 191 -0.68 5.21 -21.24
N GLY A 192 0.32 5.03 -20.37
CA GLY A 192 1.65 4.57 -20.76
C GLY A 192 1.59 3.22 -21.49
N GLU A 193 0.91 2.24 -20.91
CA GLU A 193 0.76 0.89 -21.49
C GLU A 193 -0.02 0.87 -22.82
N LEU A 194 -1.07 1.69 -22.93
CA LEU A 194 -1.82 1.88 -24.18
C LEU A 194 -0.95 2.51 -25.27
N LEU A 195 -0.16 3.52 -24.91
CA LEU A 195 0.71 4.21 -25.85
C LEU A 195 1.89 3.32 -26.31
N LYS A 196 2.40 2.43 -25.45
CA LYS A 196 3.36 1.36 -25.86
C LYS A 196 2.78 0.48 -26.96
N ARG A 197 1.46 0.20 -26.91
CA ARG A 197 0.70 -0.57 -27.90
C ARG A 197 0.17 0.28 -29.07
N GLY A 198 0.60 1.54 -29.18
CA GLY A 198 0.25 2.45 -30.27
C GLY A 198 -1.19 2.97 -30.26
N LYS A 199 -1.90 2.83 -29.13
CA LYS A 199 -3.26 3.36 -28.94
C LYS A 199 -3.23 4.85 -28.63
N ASP A 200 -4.35 5.52 -28.90
CA ASP A 200 -4.52 6.94 -28.60
C ASP A 200 -4.74 7.16 -27.09
N ILE A 201 -4.14 8.22 -26.57
CA ILE A 201 -4.24 8.65 -25.17
C ILE A 201 -4.71 10.10 -25.05
N SER A 202 -5.27 10.65 -26.14
CA SER A 202 -5.79 12.01 -26.18
C SER A 202 -6.85 12.23 -25.10
N GLY A 203 -6.74 13.33 -24.36
CA GLY A 203 -7.67 13.67 -23.27
C GLY A 203 -7.38 13.00 -21.92
N VAL A 204 -6.42 12.07 -21.85
CA VAL A 204 -6.08 11.39 -20.59
C VAL A 204 -5.23 12.28 -19.66
N ALA A 205 -4.21 12.94 -20.21
CA ALA A 205 -3.37 13.87 -19.47
C ALA A 205 -4.01 15.27 -19.42
N GLN A 206 -4.37 15.72 -18.22
CA GLN A 206 -5.01 17.03 -18.00
C GLN A 206 -4.02 18.07 -17.47
N THR A 207 -2.93 17.62 -16.85
CA THR A 207 -1.88 18.47 -16.29
C THR A 207 -0.51 18.09 -16.86
N VAL A 208 0.46 18.99 -16.74
CA VAL A 208 1.85 18.72 -17.15
C VAL A 208 2.41 17.55 -16.33
N THR A 209 2.05 17.45 -15.06
CA THR A 209 2.44 16.32 -14.19
C THR A 209 1.91 15.00 -14.73
N ASP A 210 0.70 14.97 -15.28
CA ASP A 210 0.14 13.75 -15.89
C ASP A 210 0.95 13.35 -17.12
N VAL A 211 1.35 14.31 -17.96
CA VAL A 211 2.23 14.01 -19.11
C VAL A 211 3.59 13.47 -18.65
N LEU A 212 4.17 14.03 -17.58
CA LEU A 212 5.41 13.49 -16.98
C LEU A 212 5.20 12.05 -16.48
N ARG A 213 4.08 11.76 -15.82
CA ARG A 213 3.74 10.41 -15.35
C ARG A 213 3.60 9.41 -16.49
N VAL A 214 2.94 9.78 -17.58
CA VAL A 214 2.85 8.95 -18.80
C VAL A 214 4.25 8.69 -19.36
N ALA A 215 5.10 9.71 -19.46
CA ALA A 215 6.47 9.54 -19.93
C ALA A 215 7.29 8.62 -19.01
N VAL A 216 7.06 8.68 -17.70
CA VAL A 216 7.69 7.77 -16.73
C VAL A 216 7.18 6.33 -16.90
N ALA A 217 5.87 6.13 -17.07
CA ALA A 217 5.27 4.81 -17.30
C ALA A 217 5.80 4.15 -18.59
N LEU A 218 5.98 4.93 -19.66
CA LEU A 218 6.61 4.45 -20.91
C LEU A 218 8.04 3.92 -20.73
N ASN A 219 8.71 4.34 -19.66
CA ASN A 219 10.08 3.97 -19.35
C ASN A 219 10.18 3.02 -18.15
N ASP A 220 9.07 2.38 -17.78
CA ASP A 220 8.98 1.39 -16.70
C ASP A 220 9.43 1.96 -15.34
N GLY A 221 9.23 3.27 -15.13
CA GLY A 221 9.60 3.95 -13.89
C GLY A 221 8.43 4.14 -12.92
N ASP A 222 8.74 4.70 -11.76
CA ASP A 222 7.77 4.96 -10.69
C ASP A 222 6.82 6.13 -11.04
N VAL A 223 5.58 5.79 -11.41
CA VAL A 223 4.52 6.73 -11.80
C VAL A 223 4.10 7.66 -10.65
N SER A 224 4.44 7.34 -9.39
CA SER A 224 4.26 8.25 -8.26
C SER A 224 5.26 9.42 -8.25
N LEU A 225 6.29 9.35 -9.09
CA LEU A 225 7.39 10.30 -9.22
C LEU A 225 8.29 10.38 -7.96
N ALA A 226 8.22 9.40 -7.06
CA ALA A 226 9.06 9.36 -5.87
C ALA A 226 10.51 8.98 -6.23
N ALA A 227 10.69 7.93 -7.03
CA ALA A 227 11.99 7.58 -7.60
C ALA A 227 12.32 8.42 -8.86
N ASP A 228 13.60 8.48 -9.22
CA ASP A 228 14.03 9.01 -10.51
C ASP A 228 13.88 7.96 -11.62
N THR A 229 13.57 8.43 -12.82
CA THR A 229 13.38 7.57 -14.00
C THR A 229 14.46 7.81 -15.03
N LYS A 230 15.09 6.74 -15.50
CA LYS A 230 16.03 6.80 -16.62
C LYS A 230 15.25 6.77 -17.94
N PHE A 231 15.11 7.92 -18.59
CA PHE A 231 14.43 8.02 -19.87
C PHE A 231 15.25 7.40 -21.00
N LYS A 232 14.71 6.37 -21.64
CA LYS A 232 15.21 5.75 -22.88
C LYS A 232 14.87 6.66 -24.07
N SER A 233 15.56 6.48 -25.20
CA SER A 233 15.24 7.22 -26.42
C SER A 233 13.85 6.81 -26.94
N LEU A 234 12.91 7.76 -27.01
CA LEU A 234 11.57 7.50 -27.51
C LEU A 234 11.49 7.65 -29.05
N PRO A 235 10.60 6.92 -29.75
CA PRO A 235 10.34 7.15 -31.18
C PRO A 235 9.86 8.58 -31.46
N ARG A 236 10.19 9.12 -32.64
CA ARG A 236 9.77 10.48 -33.07
C ARG A 236 8.26 10.72 -32.92
N LYS A 237 7.45 9.73 -33.29
CA LYS A 237 5.98 9.80 -33.15
C LYS A 237 5.56 10.03 -31.69
N THR A 238 6.15 9.30 -30.75
CA THR A 238 5.88 9.40 -29.31
C THR A 238 6.37 10.73 -28.74
N ARG A 239 7.56 11.21 -29.14
CA ARG A 239 8.07 12.52 -28.73
C ARG A 239 7.13 13.66 -29.12
N ARG A 240 6.63 13.61 -30.37
CA ARG A 240 5.65 14.58 -30.88
C ARG A 240 4.35 14.54 -30.10
N ILE A 241 3.80 13.34 -29.83
CA ILE A 241 2.56 13.18 -29.03
C ILE A 241 2.72 13.82 -27.65
N LEU A 242 3.80 13.48 -26.92
CA LEU A 242 4.02 14.00 -25.57
C LEU A 242 4.29 15.51 -25.57
N THR A 243 5.05 16.02 -26.54
CA THR A 243 5.33 17.47 -26.63
C THR A 243 4.06 18.26 -26.93
N ASN A 244 3.23 17.78 -27.85
CA ASN A 244 1.94 18.40 -28.15
C ASN A 244 1.00 18.33 -26.94
N ALA A 245 0.99 17.23 -26.19
CA ALA A 245 0.20 17.14 -24.97
C ALA A 245 0.64 18.17 -23.92
N ILE A 246 1.95 18.39 -23.74
CA ILE A 246 2.48 19.44 -22.85
C ILE A 246 2.01 20.81 -23.33
N GLU A 247 2.15 21.10 -24.63
CA GLU A 247 1.73 22.38 -25.23
C GLU A 247 0.24 22.66 -25.00
N GLN A 248 -0.63 21.67 -25.27
CA GLN A 248 -2.07 21.81 -25.09
C GLN A 248 -2.45 22.08 -23.63
N VAL A 249 -1.82 21.38 -22.69
CA VAL A 249 -2.06 21.62 -21.26
C VAL A 249 -1.60 23.02 -20.84
N ILE A 250 -0.47 23.50 -21.37
CA ILE A 250 0.01 24.86 -21.10
C ILE A 250 -0.99 25.90 -21.63
N LEU A 251 -1.47 25.72 -22.86
CA LEU A 251 -2.42 26.64 -23.50
C LEU A 251 -3.79 26.66 -22.80
N ASN A 252 -4.27 25.51 -22.34
CA ASN A 252 -5.58 25.38 -21.70
C ASN A 252 -5.54 25.65 -20.18
N GLY A 253 -4.35 25.74 -19.58
CA GLY A 253 -4.18 25.82 -18.14
C GLY A 253 -4.26 27.23 -17.56
N SER A 254 -4.69 27.34 -16.30
CA SER A 254 -4.83 28.60 -15.55
C SER A 254 -3.52 29.16 -14.95
N GLY A 255 -2.36 28.77 -15.48
CA GLY A 255 -1.05 29.29 -15.07
C GLY A 255 -0.27 28.47 -14.01
N SER A 256 -0.79 27.36 -13.49
CA SER A 256 -0.07 26.52 -12.48
C SER A 256 1.02 25.62 -13.05
N HIS A 257 1.06 25.45 -14.38
CA HIS A 257 1.98 24.54 -15.08
C HIS A 257 3.46 24.78 -14.75
N LEU A 258 3.91 26.04 -14.63
CA LEU A 258 5.30 26.33 -14.24
C LEU A 258 5.61 25.91 -12.80
N GLU A 259 4.66 26.05 -11.88
CA GLU A 259 4.80 25.58 -10.48
C GLU A 259 4.93 24.05 -10.44
N ASP A 260 4.09 23.35 -11.20
CA ASP A 260 4.08 21.89 -11.29
C ASP A 260 5.35 21.35 -11.98
N ILE A 261 5.84 22.03 -13.02
CA ILE A 261 7.11 21.70 -13.66
C ILE A 261 8.28 21.94 -12.70
N ASN A 262 8.27 23.06 -11.98
CA ASN A 262 9.33 23.39 -11.03
C ASN A 262 9.38 22.40 -9.85
N ARG A 263 8.22 21.90 -9.38
CA ARG A 263 8.13 20.87 -8.33
C ARG A 263 8.94 19.62 -8.67
N HIS A 264 9.02 19.28 -9.96
CA HIS A 264 9.78 18.12 -10.46
C HIS A 264 10.91 18.56 -11.42
N ARG A 265 11.55 19.71 -11.15
CA ARG A 265 12.51 20.37 -12.05
C ARG A 265 13.53 19.40 -12.67
N GLY A 266 14.23 18.62 -11.85
CA GLY A 266 15.27 17.70 -12.34
C GLY A 266 14.73 16.69 -13.35
N LYS A 267 13.58 16.07 -13.04
CA LYS A 267 12.89 15.11 -13.92
C LYS A 267 12.47 15.77 -15.24
N TRP A 268 11.96 17.01 -15.19
CA TRP A 268 11.56 17.76 -16.38
C TRP A 268 12.72 18.18 -17.27
N VAL A 269 13.84 18.64 -16.70
CA VAL A 269 15.04 18.99 -17.49
C VAL A 269 15.50 17.77 -18.30
N THR A 270 15.55 16.60 -17.67
CA THR A 270 15.91 15.35 -18.35
C THR A 270 14.88 14.96 -19.42
N LEU A 271 13.59 15.05 -19.11
CA LEU A 271 12.52 14.70 -20.06
C LEU A 271 12.50 15.65 -21.26
N PHE A 272 12.59 16.97 -21.07
CA PHE A 272 12.61 17.94 -22.18
C PHE A 272 13.78 17.70 -23.13
N HIS A 273 14.94 17.33 -22.58
CA HIS A 273 16.10 16.93 -23.39
C HIS A 273 15.80 15.68 -24.22
N ASN A 274 15.23 14.63 -23.60
CA ASN A 274 14.88 13.38 -24.27
C ASN A 274 13.78 13.53 -25.34
N LEU A 275 12.81 14.42 -25.11
CA LEU A 275 11.72 14.71 -26.05
C LEU A 275 12.17 15.56 -27.24
N HIS A 276 13.32 16.25 -27.15
CA HIS A 276 13.75 17.24 -28.14
C HIS A 276 12.65 18.26 -28.44
N VAL A 277 12.07 18.85 -27.38
CA VAL A 277 10.85 19.67 -27.49
C VAL A 277 10.93 20.82 -28.50
N GLY A 278 12.12 21.38 -28.74
CA GLY A 278 12.34 22.44 -29.73
C GLY A 278 12.15 22.00 -31.19
N GLU A 279 12.13 20.70 -31.49
CA GLU A 279 11.74 20.21 -32.83
C GLU A 279 10.22 20.28 -33.07
N TYR A 280 9.41 20.38 -32.01
CA TYR A 280 7.95 20.19 -32.10
C TYR A 280 7.12 21.37 -31.56
N SER A 281 7.59 22.14 -30.59
CA SER A 281 6.88 23.31 -30.05
C SER A 281 7.81 24.38 -29.49
N GLU A 282 7.69 25.59 -30.04
CA GLU A 282 8.39 26.79 -29.55
C GLU A 282 7.95 27.19 -28.13
N LEU A 283 6.65 27.01 -27.81
CA LEU A 283 6.10 27.32 -26.49
C LEU A 283 6.73 26.41 -25.42
N VAL A 284 6.74 25.09 -25.66
CA VAL A 284 7.31 24.12 -24.73
C VAL A 284 8.83 24.32 -24.63
N TYR A 285 9.50 24.64 -25.74
CA TYR A 285 10.92 24.97 -25.73
C TYR A 285 11.25 26.20 -24.86
N ALA A 286 10.45 27.27 -24.95
CA ALA A 286 10.59 28.44 -24.10
C ALA A 286 10.44 28.10 -22.61
N VAL A 287 9.46 27.27 -22.25
CA VAL A 287 9.28 26.77 -20.88
C VAL A 287 10.47 25.94 -20.42
N ALA A 288 10.95 25.00 -21.26
CA ALA A 288 12.12 24.18 -20.97
C ALA A 288 13.37 25.04 -20.71
N LYS A 289 13.56 26.12 -21.48
CA LYS A 289 14.68 27.06 -21.31
C LYS A 289 14.64 27.75 -19.93
N LYS A 290 13.47 28.27 -19.52
CA LYS A 290 13.32 28.91 -18.20
C LYS A 290 13.68 27.97 -17.05
N ILE A 291 13.20 26.72 -17.12
CA ILE A 291 13.43 25.69 -16.11
C ILE A 291 14.90 25.26 -16.07
N ARG A 292 15.53 25.08 -17.24
CA ARG A 292 16.96 24.77 -17.35
C ARG A 292 17.83 25.87 -16.76
N ASN A 293 17.50 27.13 -17.01
CA ASN A 293 18.20 28.31 -16.50
C ASN A 293 17.94 28.59 -15.02
N ASN A 294 17.05 27.83 -14.37
CA ASN A 294 16.68 28.04 -12.97
C ASN A 294 16.14 29.45 -12.71
N GLU A 295 15.38 30.00 -13.66
CA GLU A 295 14.73 31.29 -13.49
C GLU A 295 13.73 31.26 -12.32
N LYS A 296 13.59 32.38 -11.61
CA LYS A 296 12.71 32.48 -10.45
C LYS A 296 11.25 32.32 -10.90
N ILE A 297 10.57 31.32 -10.35
CA ILE A 297 9.15 31.07 -10.58
C ILE A 297 8.36 31.46 -9.34
N GLU A 298 7.40 32.35 -9.52
CA GLU A 298 6.45 32.68 -8.48
C GLU A 298 5.47 31.51 -8.28
N THR A 299 5.38 31.01 -7.05
CA THR A 299 4.54 29.85 -6.72
C THR A 299 3.35 30.27 -5.87
N PHE A 300 2.28 29.48 -5.90
CA PHE A 300 1.14 29.67 -5.00
C PHE A 300 1.57 29.69 -3.53
N ASN A 301 2.41 28.72 -3.12
CA ASN A 301 2.90 28.65 -1.74
C ASN A 301 3.77 29.85 -1.36
N GLY A 302 4.56 30.38 -2.29
CA GLY A 302 5.33 31.61 -2.08
C GLY A 302 4.43 32.83 -1.82
N ARG A 303 3.36 32.99 -2.62
CA ARG A 303 2.36 34.05 -2.42
C ARG A 303 1.63 33.90 -1.09
N VAL A 304 1.14 32.69 -0.78
CA VAL A 304 0.48 32.37 0.50
C VAL A 304 1.40 32.67 1.68
N GLN A 305 2.67 32.28 1.61
CA GLN A 305 3.64 32.56 2.66
C GLN A 305 3.86 34.07 2.81
N SER A 306 3.98 34.81 1.71
CA SER A 306 4.09 36.27 1.74
C SER A 306 2.90 36.90 2.46
N TYR A 307 1.66 36.48 2.18
CA TYR A 307 0.48 37.01 2.87
C TYR A 307 0.43 36.64 4.35
N ILE A 308 0.91 35.43 4.69
CA ILE A 308 1.04 34.99 6.09
C ILE A 308 2.05 35.87 6.84
N ASP A 309 3.14 36.27 6.21
CA ASP A 309 4.22 37.05 6.82
C ASP A 309 3.87 38.53 6.92
N THR A 310 3.17 39.09 5.93
CA THR A 310 2.67 40.47 5.97
C THR A 310 1.39 40.64 6.77
N GLY A 311 0.71 39.55 7.11
CA GLY A 311 -0.57 39.56 7.85
C GLY A 311 -1.78 39.96 7.00
N ASP A 312 -1.67 39.94 5.67
CA ASP A 312 -2.79 40.24 4.76
C ASP A 312 -3.78 39.08 4.69
N ILE A 313 -4.67 39.02 5.68
CA ILE A 313 -5.66 37.95 5.82
C ILE A 313 -6.68 37.92 4.66
N ALA A 314 -6.98 39.06 4.05
CA ALA A 314 -7.96 39.14 2.97
C ALA A 314 -7.41 38.46 1.72
N ALA A 315 -6.22 38.87 1.27
CA ALA A 315 -5.56 38.27 0.13
C ALA A 315 -5.23 36.79 0.37
N LEU A 316 -4.83 36.44 1.60
CA LEU A 316 -4.56 35.06 2.00
C LEU A 316 -5.79 34.15 1.84
N LEU A 317 -6.95 34.57 2.36
CA LEU A 317 -8.18 33.77 2.27
C LEU A 317 -8.69 33.70 0.84
N ASP A 318 -8.58 34.77 0.05
CA ASP A 318 -8.96 34.76 -1.37
C ASP A 318 -8.08 33.81 -2.18
N ALA A 319 -6.77 33.79 -1.93
CA ALA A 319 -5.87 32.81 -2.53
C ALA A 319 -6.23 31.37 -2.12
N LEU A 320 -6.45 31.11 -0.83
CA LEU A 320 -6.73 29.76 -0.33
C LEU A 320 -8.08 29.19 -0.78
N LYS A 321 -9.10 30.02 -1.02
CA LYS A 321 -10.38 29.59 -1.63
C LYS A 321 -10.18 28.92 -3.00
N THR A 322 -9.16 29.32 -3.75
CA THR A 322 -8.86 28.74 -5.07
C THR A 322 -8.24 27.35 -4.97
N ARG A 323 -7.65 27.00 -3.82
CA ARG A 323 -7.05 25.67 -3.55
C ARG A 323 -7.51 25.15 -2.17
N PRO A 324 -8.77 24.70 -2.01
CA PRO A 324 -9.34 24.30 -0.71
C PRO A 324 -8.56 23.21 0.03
N GLY A 325 -7.90 22.29 -0.69
CA GLY A 325 -7.03 21.29 -0.07
C GLY A 325 -5.79 21.89 0.61
N GLU A 326 -5.21 22.95 0.03
CA GLU A 326 -4.10 23.69 0.65
C GLU A 326 -4.58 24.54 1.83
N PHE A 327 -5.84 24.99 1.80
CA PHE A 327 -6.49 25.62 2.94
C PHE A 327 -6.65 24.62 4.09
N ALA A 328 -7.21 23.44 3.83
CA ALA A 328 -7.38 22.38 4.83
C ALA A 328 -6.07 22.04 5.56
N ARG A 329 -4.97 21.87 4.80
CA ARG A 329 -3.63 21.57 5.34
C ARG A 329 -3.05 22.67 6.22
N ARG A 330 -3.52 23.91 6.08
CA ARG A 330 -3.04 25.08 6.83
C ARG A 330 -4.02 25.57 7.89
N LEU A 331 -5.20 24.97 8.00
CA LEU A 331 -6.27 25.48 8.84
C LEU A 331 -5.82 25.66 10.30
N ASP A 332 -5.14 24.67 10.89
CA ASP A 332 -4.59 24.76 12.24
C ASP A 332 -3.63 25.95 12.40
N LEU A 333 -2.68 26.13 11.47
CA LEU A 333 -1.75 27.26 11.48
C LEU A 333 -2.49 28.60 11.42
N LEU A 334 -3.50 28.72 10.56
CA LEU A 334 -4.26 29.96 10.40
C LEU A 334 -5.06 30.31 11.65
N LEU A 335 -5.67 29.31 12.29
CA LEU A 335 -6.44 29.49 13.52
C LEU A 335 -5.56 29.92 14.70
N ARG A 336 -4.31 29.43 14.77
CA ARG A 336 -3.32 29.86 15.76
C ARG A 336 -2.74 31.23 15.45
N LYS A 337 -2.31 31.49 14.21
CA LYS A 337 -1.63 32.75 13.86
C LYS A 337 -2.57 33.96 13.85
N PHE A 338 -3.85 33.74 13.55
CA PHE A 338 -4.84 34.81 13.43
C PHE A 338 -6.03 34.61 14.39
N GLU A 339 -5.75 34.56 15.70
CA GLU A 339 -6.74 34.30 16.76
C GLU A 339 -7.97 35.22 16.67
N ASN A 340 -7.75 36.51 16.44
CA ASN A 340 -8.81 37.52 16.29
C ASN A 340 -9.61 37.39 14.97
N LYS A 341 -9.26 36.46 14.09
CA LYS A 341 -9.89 36.23 12.78
C LYS A 341 -10.40 34.79 12.61
N GLN A 342 -10.45 33.99 13.68
CA GLN A 342 -10.93 32.60 13.60
C GLN A 342 -12.35 32.47 13.01
N SER A 343 -13.25 33.42 13.31
CA SER A 343 -14.63 33.42 12.80
C SER A 343 -14.72 33.55 11.28
N ILE A 344 -13.96 34.47 10.68
CA ILE A 344 -13.90 34.64 9.22
C ILE A 344 -13.23 33.43 8.56
N ILE A 345 -12.15 32.91 9.15
CA ILE A 345 -11.45 31.71 8.64
C ILE A 345 -12.41 30.52 8.59
N CYS A 346 -13.13 30.23 9.69
CA CYS A 346 -14.09 29.13 9.75
C CYS A 346 -15.23 29.31 8.74
N ARG A 347 -15.74 30.55 8.58
CA ARG A 347 -16.81 30.84 7.61
C ARG A 347 -16.37 30.57 6.18
N ILE A 348 -15.18 31.04 5.79
CA ILE A 348 -14.65 30.81 4.44
C ILE A 348 -14.34 29.33 4.23
N PHE A 349 -13.72 28.67 5.20
CA PHE A 349 -13.43 27.23 5.12
C PHE A 349 -14.71 26.40 4.91
N LYS A 350 -15.76 26.70 5.67
CA LYS A 350 -17.08 26.05 5.50
C LYS A 350 -17.63 26.24 4.08
N GLY A 351 -17.42 27.39 3.45
CA GLY A 351 -17.88 27.67 2.09
C GLY A 351 -17.11 26.96 0.97
N CYS A 352 -16.06 26.20 1.29
CA CYS A 352 -15.31 25.42 0.31
C CYS A 352 -15.02 23.97 0.77
N VAL A 353 -15.70 23.51 1.83
CA VAL A 353 -15.46 22.17 2.42
C VAL A 353 -15.84 21.05 1.44
N ASP A 354 -16.88 21.30 0.64
CA ASP A 354 -17.42 20.47 -0.43
C ASP A 354 -16.38 20.16 -1.53
N LYS A 355 -15.43 21.07 -1.73
CA LYS A 355 -14.37 20.94 -2.76
C LYS A 355 -13.13 20.20 -2.26
N ILE A 356 -13.08 19.82 -0.99
CA ILE A 356 -11.95 19.09 -0.41
C ILE A 356 -12.21 17.60 -0.52
N ASN A 357 -11.23 16.83 -1.01
CA ASN A 357 -11.37 15.39 -1.13
C ASN A 357 -11.58 14.72 0.24
N THR A 358 -12.27 13.58 0.22
CA THR A 358 -12.71 12.84 1.41
C THR A 358 -11.54 12.48 2.33
N ARG A 359 -10.42 12.03 1.78
CA ARG A 359 -9.22 11.66 2.56
C ARG A 359 -8.68 12.84 3.35
N ALA A 360 -8.54 14.01 2.72
CA ALA A 360 -8.06 15.21 3.39
C ALA A 360 -9.03 15.69 4.49
N LEU A 361 -10.35 15.55 4.27
CA LEU A 361 -11.37 15.86 5.28
C LEU A 361 -11.27 14.91 6.48
N LEU A 362 -11.16 13.60 6.26
CA LEU A 362 -10.99 12.60 7.31
C LEU A 362 -9.70 12.82 8.12
N GLN A 363 -8.59 13.12 7.44
CA GLN A 363 -7.32 13.44 8.09
C GLN A 363 -7.41 14.71 8.94
N LEU A 364 -8.03 15.77 8.42
CA LEU A 364 -8.25 17.00 9.18
C LEU A 364 -9.20 16.78 10.36
N TYR A 365 -10.26 15.99 10.18
CA TYR A 365 -11.18 15.64 11.25
C TYR A 365 -10.46 14.87 12.37
N GLY A 366 -9.66 13.86 12.02
CA GLY A 366 -8.81 13.12 12.95
C GLY A 366 -7.82 14.05 13.67
N HIS A 367 -7.12 14.91 12.94
CA HIS A 367 -6.21 15.92 13.51
C HIS A 367 -6.91 16.79 14.54
N THR A 368 -8.11 17.31 14.24
CA THR A 368 -8.83 18.20 15.18
C THR A 368 -9.18 17.55 16.52
N LYS A 369 -9.29 16.22 16.60
CA LYS A 369 -9.61 15.51 17.85
C LYS A 369 -8.50 15.64 18.90
N THR A 370 -7.25 15.88 18.48
CA THR A 370 -6.11 16.01 19.40
C THR A 370 -5.77 17.46 19.75
N ARG A 371 -6.52 18.44 19.22
CA ARG A 371 -6.19 19.87 19.35
C ARG A 371 -6.93 20.60 20.47
N PHE A 372 -7.71 19.90 21.28
CA PHE A 372 -8.36 20.46 22.48
C PHE A 372 -7.40 20.62 23.67
N ALA A 373 -6.22 20.02 23.60
CA ALA A 373 -5.19 20.08 24.63
C ALA A 373 -3.86 20.53 24.03
N ASP A 374 -3.02 21.08 24.91
CA ASP A 374 -1.64 21.38 24.59
C ASP A 374 -0.89 20.08 24.30
N THR A 375 0.08 20.16 23.40
CA THR A 375 1.01 19.07 23.13
C THR A 375 2.40 19.55 23.48
N GLU A 376 3.18 18.76 24.23
CA GLU A 376 4.54 19.17 24.62
C GLU A 376 5.54 19.01 23.49
N LYS A 377 5.44 17.89 22.75
CA LYS A 377 6.31 17.54 21.63
C LYS A 377 5.47 16.96 20.50
N ARG A 378 5.97 17.09 19.28
CA ARG A 378 5.39 16.42 18.10
C ARG A 378 6.47 15.63 17.40
N VAL A 379 6.12 14.47 16.89
CA VAL A 379 7.03 13.65 16.08
C VAL A 379 6.65 13.83 14.61
N ALA A 380 7.64 14.13 13.78
CA ALA A 380 7.49 14.16 12.33
C ALA A 380 8.51 13.23 11.67
N PHE A 381 8.05 12.45 10.70
CA PHE A 381 8.92 11.62 9.87
C PHE A 381 9.12 12.34 8.52
N PRO A 382 10.35 12.75 8.17
CA PRO A 382 10.65 13.31 6.87
C PRO A 382 10.21 12.35 5.77
N LYS A 383 9.58 12.90 4.74
CA LYS A 383 9.14 12.12 3.58
C LYS A 383 10.34 11.40 2.95
N GLY A 384 10.23 10.09 2.79
CA GLY A 384 11.29 9.26 2.22
C GLY A 384 12.38 8.83 3.21
N ASN A 385 12.28 9.20 4.49
CA ASN A 385 13.20 8.75 5.52
C ASN A 385 12.43 8.44 6.83
N THR A 386 11.81 7.26 6.86
CA THR A 386 11.02 6.76 8.00
C THR A 386 11.88 6.42 9.22
N GLN A 387 13.19 6.23 9.04
CA GLN A 387 14.13 5.95 10.13
C GLN A 387 14.52 7.19 10.93
N ARG A 388 14.27 8.39 10.39
CA ARG A 388 14.63 9.65 11.04
C ARG A 388 13.40 10.31 11.67
N ALA A 389 13.08 9.96 12.90
CA ALA A 389 12.10 10.73 13.67
C ALA A 389 12.67 12.11 14.02
N LEU A 390 11.93 13.18 13.71
CA LEU A 390 12.25 14.53 14.16
C LEU A 390 11.31 14.92 15.30
N LEU A 391 11.90 15.30 16.44
CA LEU A 391 11.17 15.94 17.52
C LEU A 391 10.99 17.42 17.20
N LEU A 392 9.73 17.83 17.11
CA LEU A 392 9.31 19.20 16.90
C LEU A 392 8.73 19.78 18.19
N PRO A 393 8.79 21.11 18.37
CA PRO A 393 8.11 21.77 19.47
C PRO A 393 6.61 21.45 19.47
N GLY A 394 6.08 21.41 20.69
CA GLY A 394 4.67 21.34 21.00
C GLY A 394 3.80 22.42 20.35
N GLN A 395 2.50 22.29 20.54
CA GLN A 395 1.51 23.25 20.06
C GLN A 395 0.42 23.46 21.11
N GLU A 396 0.11 24.73 21.35
CA GLU A 396 -0.99 25.17 22.20
C GLU A 396 -2.34 24.71 21.65
N ALA A 397 -3.28 24.45 22.56
CA ALA A 397 -4.64 24.06 22.25
C ALA A 397 -5.36 25.12 21.40
N LEU A 398 -6.27 24.66 20.55
CA LEU A 398 -7.19 25.54 19.83
C LEU A 398 -8.47 25.74 20.63
N ASN A 399 -9.11 26.90 20.44
CA ASN A 399 -10.37 27.21 21.10
C ASN A 399 -11.44 26.13 20.81
N HIS A 400 -12.09 25.64 21.87
CA HIS A 400 -13.05 24.54 21.79
C HIS A 400 -14.24 24.86 20.86
N ALA A 401 -14.79 26.07 20.92
CA ALA A 401 -15.91 26.47 20.07
C ALA A 401 -15.52 26.55 18.59
N THR A 402 -14.28 26.98 18.30
CA THR A 402 -13.72 27.01 16.95
C THR A 402 -13.53 25.59 16.41
N LEU A 403 -12.93 24.68 17.18
CA LEU A 403 -12.75 23.28 16.78
C LEU A 403 -14.09 22.57 16.54
N SER A 404 -15.07 22.74 17.43
CA SER A 404 -16.40 22.14 17.27
C SER A 404 -17.08 22.61 15.97
N LYS A 405 -16.93 23.89 15.57
CA LYS A 405 -17.47 24.40 14.30
C LYS A 405 -16.79 23.77 13.08
N VAL A 406 -15.47 23.61 13.12
CA VAL A 406 -14.70 22.94 12.05
C VAL A 406 -15.14 21.48 11.94
N GLN A 407 -15.18 20.75 13.06
CA GLN A 407 -15.62 19.36 13.12
C GLN A 407 -17.04 19.17 12.61
N ALA A 408 -17.97 20.02 13.01
CA ALA A 408 -19.36 19.98 12.53
C ALA A 408 -19.41 20.21 11.01
N SER A 409 -18.67 21.19 10.49
CA SER A 409 -18.65 21.49 9.05
C SER A 409 -18.11 20.30 8.24
N ILE A 410 -17.04 19.65 8.71
CA ILE A 410 -16.48 18.47 8.04
C ILE A 410 -17.46 17.29 8.11
N ARG A 411 -18.04 17.02 9.29
CA ARG A 411 -18.98 15.91 9.48
C ARG A 411 -20.24 16.06 8.62
N THR A 412 -20.81 17.26 8.57
CA THR A 412 -21.99 17.54 7.73
C THR A 412 -21.69 17.30 6.25
N GLU A 413 -20.55 17.79 5.76
CA GLU A 413 -20.14 17.56 4.37
C GLU A 413 -19.93 16.07 4.06
N LEU A 414 -19.26 15.32 4.94
CA LEU A 414 -19.05 13.89 4.72
C LEU A 414 -20.38 13.11 4.69
N ILE A 415 -21.33 13.46 5.57
CA ILE A 415 -22.67 12.86 5.56
C ILE A 415 -23.42 13.19 4.27
N ASP A 416 -23.44 14.46 3.85
CA ASP A 416 -24.09 14.89 2.61
C ASP A 416 -23.48 14.23 1.38
N ARG A 417 -22.14 14.17 1.33
CA ARG A 417 -21.40 13.54 0.24
C ARG A 417 -21.70 12.06 0.10
N PHE A 418 -21.63 11.30 1.20
CA PHE A 418 -21.88 9.85 1.16
C PHE A 418 -23.37 9.53 1.00
N GLY A 419 -24.27 10.39 1.45
CA GLY A 419 -25.72 10.25 1.25
C GLY A 419 -26.16 10.33 -0.22
N LYS A 420 -25.30 10.81 -1.12
CA LYS A 420 -25.54 10.86 -2.58
C LYS A 420 -25.11 9.60 -3.33
N LEU A 421 -24.42 8.67 -2.66
CA LEU A 421 -23.99 7.41 -3.28
C LEU A 421 -25.14 6.41 -3.32
N ASP A 422 -25.01 5.40 -4.17
CA ASP A 422 -25.99 4.32 -4.28
C ASP A 422 -26.16 3.60 -2.93
N SER A 423 -27.40 3.16 -2.67
CA SER A 423 -27.72 2.44 -1.45
C SER A 423 -26.99 1.10 -1.42
N LEU A 424 -26.32 0.80 -0.31
CA LEU A 424 -25.74 -0.52 -0.04
C LEU A 424 -26.80 -1.57 0.34
N GLY A 425 -28.09 -1.19 0.40
CA GLY A 425 -29.17 -2.09 0.81
C GLY A 425 -29.17 -2.37 2.31
N LYS A 426 -29.55 -3.59 2.70
CA LYS A 426 -29.53 -4.02 4.10
C LYS A 426 -28.12 -4.49 4.46
N VAL A 427 -27.35 -3.61 5.08
CA VAL A 427 -26.01 -3.90 5.58
C VAL A 427 -25.99 -4.00 7.10
N TRP A 428 -25.24 -4.96 7.62
CA TRP A 428 -24.85 -5.00 9.02
C TRP A 428 -23.43 -4.45 9.13
N VAL A 429 -23.24 -3.42 9.97
CA VAL A 429 -21.92 -2.85 10.23
C VAL A 429 -21.40 -3.50 11.49
N ASP A 430 -20.38 -4.33 11.34
CA ASP A 430 -19.74 -5.03 12.46
C ASP A 430 -19.24 -4.01 13.50
N PRO A 431 -19.63 -4.13 14.78
CA PRO A 431 -19.14 -3.27 15.85
C PRO A 431 -17.62 -3.15 15.92
N ILE A 432 -16.86 -4.18 15.53
CA ILE A 432 -15.39 -4.16 15.55
C ILE A 432 -14.80 -3.09 14.61
N LEU A 433 -15.53 -2.70 13.55
CA LEU A 433 -15.10 -1.65 12.62
C LEU A 433 -14.96 -0.28 13.28
N LYS A 434 -15.55 -0.07 14.47
CA LYS A 434 -15.34 1.15 15.26
C LYS A 434 -13.92 1.26 15.83
N GLU A 435 -13.25 0.11 15.99
CA GLU A 435 -11.90 0.00 16.54
C GLU A 435 -10.84 -0.12 15.45
N CYS A 436 -11.25 -0.36 14.21
CA CYS A 436 -10.38 -0.37 13.03
C CYS A 436 -10.07 1.06 12.57
N PRO A 437 -8.79 1.49 12.60
CA PRO A 437 -8.41 2.76 12.02
C PRO A 437 -8.66 2.77 10.51
N VAL A 438 -9.08 3.92 9.98
CA VAL A 438 -9.17 4.10 8.52
C VAL A 438 -7.74 4.10 7.96
N PRO A 439 -7.40 3.18 7.03
CA PRO A 439 -6.06 3.11 6.47
C PRO A 439 -5.75 4.42 5.72
N THR A 440 -4.65 5.07 6.07
CA THR A 440 -4.23 6.32 5.44
C THR A 440 -3.03 6.18 4.52
N GLN A 441 -2.38 5.00 4.47
CA GLN A 441 -1.19 4.72 3.67
C GLN A 441 -1.23 3.29 3.12
N GLN A 442 -1.95 3.06 2.01
CA GLN A 442 -2.00 1.74 1.38
C GLN A 442 -0.78 1.41 0.51
N ARG A 443 0.02 2.40 0.09
CA ARG A 443 1.20 2.18 -0.78
C ARG A 443 2.29 1.31 -0.16
N SER A 444 2.32 1.20 1.17
CA SER A 444 3.26 0.37 1.92
C SER A 444 2.61 -0.92 2.44
N ALA A 445 1.37 -1.20 2.07
CA ALA A 445 0.74 -2.48 2.42
C ALA A 445 1.43 -3.59 1.63
N SER A 446 1.98 -4.57 2.33
CA SER A 446 2.48 -5.79 1.72
C SER A 446 1.32 -6.69 1.29
N GLU A 447 1.47 -7.41 0.18
CA GLU A 447 0.56 -8.50 -0.15
C GLU A 447 0.57 -9.52 0.99
N GLY A 448 -0.61 -9.98 1.40
CA GLY A 448 -0.80 -10.93 2.49
C GLY A 448 -2.26 -11.36 2.57
N LEU A 449 -2.51 -12.51 3.17
CA LEU A 449 -3.86 -13.06 3.32
C LEU A 449 -4.82 -12.12 4.07
N PHE A 450 -4.26 -11.37 5.03
CA PHE A 450 -4.98 -10.38 5.81
C PHE A 450 -4.15 -9.10 5.88
N GLN A 451 -4.75 -7.98 5.49
CA GLN A 451 -4.15 -6.66 5.65
C GLN A 451 -4.90 -5.90 6.73
N VAL A 452 -4.16 -5.36 7.70
CA VAL A 452 -4.72 -4.55 8.78
C VAL A 452 -4.10 -3.15 8.77
N ALA A 453 -4.91 -2.14 9.06
CA ALA A 453 -4.42 -0.78 9.16
C ALA A 453 -3.50 -0.65 10.39
N ARG A 454 -2.47 0.20 10.29
CA ARG A 454 -1.60 0.50 11.44
C ARG A 454 -2.44 1.05 12.59
N GLY A 455 -2.31 0.43 13.76
CA GLY A 455 -3.06 0.79 14.97
C GLY A 455 -4.35 -0.01 15.17
N THR A 456 -4.69 -0.93 14.25
CA THR A 456 -5.73 -1.95 14.49
C THR A 456 -5.34 -2.78 15.71
N ARG A 457 -6.31 -3.02 16.59
CA ARG A 457 -6.21 -3.96 17.70
C ARG A 457 -6.84 -5.27 17.25
N LEU A 458 -6.12 -6.38 17.41
CA LEU A 458 -6.61 -7.72 17.11
C LEU A 458 -6.83 -8.44 18.43
N SER A 459 -7.94 -9.16 18.56
CA SER A 459 -8.10 -10.07 19.69
C SER A 459 -7.10 -11.21 19.55
N ILE A 460 -6.62 -11.65 20.71
CA ILE A 460 -5.96 -12.94 20.88
C ILE A 460 -7.03 -13.76 21.60
N ASP A 461 -7.47 -14.86 20.99
CA ASP A 461 -8.57 -15.68 21.47
C ASP A 461 -8.00 -16.74 22.44
N ASP A 462 -8.21 -18.03 22.18
CA ASP A 462 -7.73 -19.13 23.04
C ASP A 462 -6.26 -19.53 22.76
N GLU A 463 -5.56 -18.78 21.91
CA GLU A 463 -4.16 -19.04 21.57
C GLU A 463 -3.23 -18.73 22.75
N THR A 464 -2.26 -19.61 22.99
CA THR A 464 -1.31 -19.47 24.11
C THR A 464 0.04 -18.91 23.70
N THR A 465 0.35 -18.92 22.39
CA THR A 465 1.67 -18.52 21.85
C THR A 465 1.51 -17.58 20.66
N LEU A 466 2.27 -16.48 20.66
CA LEU A 466 2.50 -15.64 19.49
C LEU A 466 3.80 -16.07 18.79
N ARG A 467 3.70 -16.46 17.51
CA ARG A 467 4.85 -16.75 16.66
C ARG A 467 5.02 -15.64 15.61
N PHE A 468 6.13 -14.92 15.73
CA PHE A 468 6.61 -14.00 14.70
C PHE A 468 7.52 -14.77 13.75
N PHE A 469 7.49 -14.44 12.47
CA PHE A 469 8.39 -15.06 11.50
C PHE A 469 8.77 -14.08 10.39
N ILE A 470 9.95 -14.30 9.82
CA ILE A 470 10.40 -13.66 8.59
C ILE A 470 11.01 -14.68 7.66
N TYR A 471 10.94 -14.39 6.36
CA TYR A 471 11.64 -15.14 5.31
C TYR A 471 12.24 -14.16 4.32
N TRP A 472 13.48 -14.41 3.88
CA TRP A 472 14.14 -13.56 2.91
C TRP A 472 15.06 -14.34 1.99
N LYS A 473 15.31 -13.76 0.81
CA LYS A 473 16.35 -14.19 -0.13
C LYS A 473 17.28 -13.03 -0.42
N GLY A 474 18.59 -13.27 -0.35
CA GLY A 474 19.62 -12.29 -0.65
C GLY A 474 20.05 -11.50 0.59
N ARG A 475 19.63 -10.23 0.69
CA ARG A 475 20.11 -9.33 1.76
C ARG A 475 19.59 -9.79 3.11
N ASP A 476 20.52 -9.87 4.06
CA ASP A 476 20.27 -10.18 5.46
C ASP A 476 19.22 -9.28 6.12
N ILE A 477 18.34 -9.88 6.92
CA ILE A 477 17.25 -9.25 7.66
C ILE A 477 17.17 -9.90 9.04
N ASP A 478 17.24 -9.09 10.09
CA ASP A 478 17.12 -9.57 11.47
C ASP A 478 15.67 -9.58 11.98
N LEU A 479 15.31 -10.61 12.74
CA LEU A 479 14.09 -10.61 13.57
C LEU A 479 14.40 -10.19 15.01
N SER A 480 13.56 -9.33 15.57
CA SER A 480 13.63 -8.96 16.99
C SER A 480 12.26 -8.56 17.52
N ALA A 481 12.05 -8.74 18.82
CA ALA A 481 10.85 -8.35 19.53
C ALA A 481 11.22 -7.55 20.78
N THR A 482 10.48 -6.48 21.06
CA THR A 482 10.67 -5.64 22.26
C THR A 482 9.37 -5.60 23.04
N PHE A 483 9.47 -5.76 24.35
CA PHE A 483 8.34 -5.77 25.28
C PHE A 483 8.19 -4.40 25.93
N TYR A 484 6.96 -3.90 25.97
CA TYR A 484 6.62 -2.60 26.56
C TYR A 484 5.40 -2.76 27.46
N ASP A 485 5.38 -2.02 28.57
CA ASP A 485 4.21 -1.96 29.45
C ASP A 485 3.11 -1.03 28.90
N GLU A 486 2.03 -0.88 29.66
CA GLU A 486 0.92 0.04 29.37
C GLU A 486 1.32 1.54 29.30
N ASN A 487 2.48 1.91 29.86
CA ASN A 487 3.04 3.25 29.83
C ASN A 487 4.09 3.44 28.72
N PHE A 488 4.30 2.42 27.88
CA PHE A 488 5.37 2.35 26.87
C PHE A 488 6.79 2.41 27.46
N GLU A 489 6.97 2.00 28.71
CA GLU A 489 8.28 1.75 29.29
C GLU A 489 8.85 0.43 28.73
N ASN A 490 10.12 0.43 28.34
CA ASN A 490 10.77 -0.76 27.78
C ASN A 490 11.06 -1.76 28.90
N LEU A 491 10.51 -2.97 28.79
CA LEU A 491 10.65 -4.04 29.78
C LEU A 491 11.73 -5.07 29.41
N GLY A 492 12.15 -5.12 28.16
CA GLY A 492 13.11 -6.08 27.64
C GLY A 492 12.94 -6.34 26.14
N TYR A 493 13.74 -7.27 25.61
CA TYR A 493 13.71 -7.67 24.20
C TYR A 493 14.17 -9.12 24.01
N ILE A 494 13.88 -9.66 22.84
CA ILE A 494 14.40 -10.94 22.31
C ILE A 494 14.95 -10.67 20.91
N SER A 495 16.14 -11.19 20.62
CA SER A 495 16.82 -11.03 19.33
C SER A 495 17.95 -12.04 19.20
N TYR A 496 18.71 -11.99 18.10
CA TYR A 496 19.91 -12.80 17.94
C TYR A 496 20.96 -12.65 19.06
N THR A 497 20.99 -11.52 19.79
CA THR A 497 21.90 -11.32 20.93
C THR A 497 21.35 -11.84 22.26
N GLU A 498 20.06 -12.17 22.32
CA GLU A 498 19.37 -12.66 23.52
C GLU A 498 18.30 -13.66 23.05
N LEU A 499 18.72 -14.91 22.86
CA LEU A 499 17.91 -15.93 22.20
C LEU A 499 16.77 -16.46 23.08
N ARG A 500 16.76 -16.19 24.38
CA ARG A 500 15.74 -16.69 25.29
C ARG A 500 15.46 -15.75 26.46
N SER A 501 14.23 -15.73 26.91
CA SER A 501 13.82 -15.05 28.14
C SER A 501 12.95 -15.96 28.97
N ALA A 502 13.42 -16.31 30.16
CA ALA A 502 12.63 -17.04 31.14
C ALA A 502 11.46 -16.21 31.68
N LYS A 503 11.61 -14.88 31.74
CA LYS A 503 10.57 -13.96 32.23
C LYS A 503 9.32 -13.97 31.34
N TYR A 504 9.52 -13.98 30.02
CA TYR A 504 8.44 -13.91 29.03
C TYR A 504 8.12 -15.26 28.38
N LYS A 505 8.86 -16.33 28.75
CA LYS A 505 8.99 -17.58 27.97
C LYS A 505 9.00 -17.31 26.48
N ALA A 506 10.01 -16.53 26.08
CA ALA A 506 10.18 -16.11 24.71
C ALA A 506 11.50 -16.67 24.15
N TYR A 507 11.49 -17.10 22.89
CA TYR A 507 12.61 -17.81 22.26
C TYR A 507 12.81 -17.33 20.83
N HIS A 508 14.06 -17.12 20.44
CA HIS A 508 14.49 -16.82 19.08
C HIS A 508 15.10 -18.05 18.43
N SER A 509 14.77 -18.34 17.18
CA SER A 509 15.20 -19.55 16.48
C SER A 509 16.69 -19.59 16.06
N GLY A 510 17.55 -18.76 16.66
CA GLY A 510 18.87 -18.44 16.13
C GLY A 510 18.82 -17.48 14.94
N ASP A 511 20.00 -17.06 14.50
CA ASP A 511 20.20 -16.00 13.50
C ASP A 511 20.90 -16.55 12.26
N ILE A 512 20.35 -16.27 11.07
CA ILE A 512 20.83 -16.82 9.80
C ILE A 512 21.31 -15.71 8.87
N VAL A 513 22.61 -15.43 8.87
CA VAL A 513 23.18 -14.30 8.09
C VAL A 513 23.29 -14.55 6.57
N ASN A 514 23.07 -15.79 6.11
CA ASN A 514 23.21 -16.17 4.70
C ASN A 514 21.87 -16.54 4.04
N GLY A 515 21.15 -15.54 3.55
CA GLY A 515 19.89 -15.71 2.82
C GLY A 515 20.03 -16.10 1.33
N SER A 516 21.19 -16.53 0.84
CA SER A 516 21.41 -16.75 -0.62
C SER A 516 20.47 -17.80 -1.22
N ARG A 517 20.06 -18.81 -0.44
CA ARG A 517 19.11 -19.86 -0.84
C ARG A 517 17.72 -19.71 -0.20
N GLY A 518 17.49 -18.63 0.53
CA GLY A 518 16.38 -18.49 1.47
C GLY A 518 16.86 -18.69 2.90
N ALA A 519 16.39 -17.83 3.80
CA ALA A 519 16.59 -17.94 5.24
C ALA A 519 15.29 -17.58 5.95
N SER A 520 15.11 -18.13 7.15
CA SER A 520 13.92 -17.91 7.97
C SER A 520 14.27 -17.83 9.44
N GLU A 521 13.64 -16.90 10.14
CA GLU A 521 13.75 -16.74 11.58
C GLU A 521 12.37 -16.68 12.22
N PHE A 522 12.30 -17.13 13.46
CA PHE A 522 11.11 -17.22 14.26
C PHE A 522 11.36 -16.68 15.66
N ILE A 523 10.35 -16.01 16.23
CA ILE A 523 10.28 -15.70 17.66
C ILE A 523 8.97 -16.26 18.18
N ASP A 524 9.04 -17.09 19.22
CA ASP A 524 7.88 -17.52 19.97
C ASP A 524 7.81 -16.77 21.29
N VAL A 525 6.60 -16.36 21.67
CA VAL A 525 6.31 -15.70 22.93
C VAL A 525 5.07 -16.34 23.55
N SER A 526 5.18 -16.84 24.78
CA SER A 526 4.02 -17.23 25.57
C SER A 526 3.20 -16.00 25.95
N ILE A 527 1.91 -16.00 25.60
CA ILE A 527 1.01 -14.88 25.86
C ILE A 527 0.77 -14.72 27.36
N ASP A 528 0.46 -15.80 28.06
CA ASP A 528 0.16 -15.78 29.50
C ASP A 528 1.37 -15.33 30.33
N ASP A 529 2.56 -15.85 30.01
CA ASP A 529 3.79 -15.46 30.69
C ASP A 529 4.16 -14.01 30.37
N ALA A 530 3.95 -13.56 29.13
CA ALA A 530 4.18 -12.17 28.75
C ALA A 530 3.26 -11.18 29.48
N VAL A 531 1.95 -11.48 29.56
CA VAL A 531 0.96 -10.67 30.29
C VAL A 531 1.23 -10.67 31.79
N THR A 532 1.67 -11.80 32.36
CA THR A 532 2.05 -11.88 33.77
C THR A 532 3.30 -11.04 34.07
N ALA A 533 4.17 -10.89 33.08
CA ALA A 533 5.45 -10.20 33.20
C ALA A 533 5.36 -8.66 33.09
N GLY A 534 4.18 -8.11 32.78
CA GLY A 534 3.88 -6.69 32.66
C GLY A 534 3.41 -6.33 31.27
#